data_AF-I7AQA6-F1
#
_entry.id   AF-I7AQA6-F1
#
_cell.length_a   1.000
_cell.length_b   1.000
_cell.length_c   1.000
_cell.angle_alpha   90.00
_cell.angle_beta   90.00
_cell.angle_gamma   90.00
#
_symmetry.space_group_name_H-M   'P 1'
#
loop_
_entity.id
_entity.type
_entity.pdbx_description
1 polymer ?
#
loop_
_entity_poly.entity_id
_entity_poly.type
_entity_poly.pdbx_seq_one_letter_code
_entity_poly.pdbx_strand_id
1 'polypeptide(L)'
;MPKSDTKQKKGRKNRNRLRIKRTKVFGPKGIDQVKSQVESRKRVEYDPELPGGGQFYCYECDRHFISEDVLIGHRKSSLHRKRIKEVREPAHSQKDAEWAVGLT
;
A
#
# COMPACT_ATOMS: atom_id res chain seq x y z
N MET A 1 33.33 24.45 37.20
CA MET A 1 33.95 24.22 35.87
C MET A 1 32.83 23.85 34.89
N PRO A 2 32.59 24.61 33.81
CA PRO A 2 31.52 24.30 32.85
C PRO A 2 31.92 23.11 31.96
N LYS A 3 31.02 22.14 31.80
CA LYS A 3 31.20 20.96 30.94
C LYS A 3 31.08 21.39 29.47
N SER A 4 32.09 21.09 28.68
CA SER A 4 32.22 21.42 27.26
C SER A 4 31.06 20.84 26.42
N ASP A 5 30.41 21.69 25.64
CA ASP A 5 29.41 21.32 24.63
C ASP A 5 30.03 20.45 23.52
N THR A 6 30.06 19.13 23.72
CA THR A 6 30.38 18.20 22.62
C THR A 6 29.22 18.20 21.63
N LYS A 7 29.36 18.98 20.56
CA LYS A 7 28.41 19.07 19.43
C LYS A 7 28.21 17.67 18.83
N GLN A 8 27.11 17.00 19.19
CA GLN A 8 26.74 15.71 18.63
C GLN A 8 26.59 15.84 17.11
N LYS A 9 27.44 15.14 16.35
CA LYS A 9 27.33 15.11 14.88
C LYS A 9 26.02 14.41 14.52
N LYS A 10 25.04 15.16 14.03
CA LYS A 10 23.77 14.61 13.50
C LYS A 10 24.10 13.69 12.32
N GLY A 11 24.03 12.37 12.54
CA GLY A 11 24.30 11.38 11.50
C GLY A 11 23.41 11.59 10.28
N ARG A 12 23.98 11.49 9.07
CA ARG A 12 23.22 11.56 7.81
C ARG A 12 22.08 10.53 7.88
N LYS A 13 20.83 11.00 7.90
CA LYS A 13 19.67 10.11 7.89
C LYS A 13 19.76 9.24 6.63
N ASN A 14 19.81 7.92 6.81
CA ASN A 14 19.87 6.99 5.69
C ASN A 14 18.61 7.17 4.81
N ARG A 15 18.77 7.67 3.58
CA ARG A 15 17.65 7.96 2.65
C ARG A 15 16.77 6.73 2.43
N ASN A 16 17.35 5.53 2.44
CA ASN A 16 16.60 4.28 2.31
C ASN A 16 15.67 4.03 3.50
N ARG A 17 16.12 4.31 4.74
CA ARG A 17 15.27 4.16 5.93
C ARG A 17 14.08 5.12 5.88
N LEU A 18 14.30 6.36 5.43
CA LEU A 18 13.23 7.35 5.26
C LEU A 18 12.25 6.94 4.16
N ARG A 19 12.75 6.41 3.04
CA ARG A 19 11.93 5.88 1.94
C ARG A 19 11.04 4.72 2.40
N ILE A 20 11.60 3.73 3.08
CA ILE A 20 10.86 2.56 3.60
C ILE A 20 9.78 3.01 4.60
N LYS A 21 10.10 3.94 5.50
CA LYS A 21 9.11 4.50 6.42
C LYS A 21 7.97 5.18 5.67
N ARG A 22 8.30 6.00 4.67
CA ARG A 22 7.31 6.74 3.88
C ARG A 22 6.42 5.81 3.07
N THR A 23 6.96 4.74 2.48
CA THR A 23 6.15 3.72 1.78
C THR A 23 5.32 2.88 2.73
N LYS A 24 5.71 2.70 3.99
CA LYS A 24 4.86 2.02 4.99
C LYS A 24 3.68 2.87 5.45
N VAL A 25 3.86 4.19 5.54
CA VAL A 25 2.81 5.11 6.02
C VAL A 25 1.88 5.57 4.89
N PHE A 26 2.44 5.89 3.72
CA PHE A 26 1.70 6.48 2.60
C PHE A 26 1.71 5.61 1.33
N GLY A 27 2.30 4.42 1.41
CA GLY A 27 2.27 3.50 0.28
C GLY A 27 0.92 2.80 0.14
N PRO A 28 0.76 2.02 -0.94
CA PRO A 28 -0.43 1.21 -1.13
C PRO A 28 -0.58 0.20 0.00
N LYS A 29 -1.82 -0.18 0.29
CA LYS A 29 -2.14 -1.25 1.26
C LYS A 29 -1.41 -2.55 0.91
N GLY A 30 -1.14 -3.36 1.92
CA GLY A 30 -0.54 -4.70 1.74
C GLY A 30 -1.41 -5.59 0.86
N ILE A 31 -0.81 -6.55 0.17
CA ILE A 31 -1.51 -7.43 -0.78
C ILE A 31 -2.59 -8.25 -0.06
N ASP A 32 -2.32 -8.75 1.14
CA ASP A 32 -3.27 -9.49 1.98
C ASP A 32 -4.51 -8.67 2.35
N GLN A 33 -4.30 -7.39 2.67
CA GLN A 33 -5.38 -6.46 2.99
C GLN A 33 -6.22 -6.14 1.74
N VAL A 34 -5.58 -6.00 0.58
CA VAL A 34 -6.29 -5.80 -0.68
C VAL A 34 -7.14 -7.02 -1.05
N LYS A 35 -6.59 -8.24 -0.90
CA LYS A 35 -7.34 -9.49 -1.16
C LYS A 35 -8.61 -9.59 -0.34
N SER A 36 -8.51 -9.40 0.98
CA SER A 36 -9.69 -9.39 1.86
C SER A 36 -10.69 -8.29 1.50
N GLN A 37 -10.24 -7.11 1.04
CA GLN A 37 -11.15 -6.09 0.50
C GLN A 37 -11.84 -6.51 -0.80
N VAL A 38 -11.10 -7.14 -1.73
CA VAL A 38 -11.65 -7.62 -3.00
C VAL A 38 -12.68 -8.72 -2.79
N GLU A 39 -12.42 -9.65 -1.86
CA GLU A 39 -13.37 -10.71 -1.46
C GLU A 39 -14.62 -10.16 -0.78
N SER A 40 -14.44 -9.23 0.17
CA SER A 40 -15.57 -8.64 0.89
C SER A 40 -16.41 -7.68 0.04
N ARG A 41 -15.83 -7.15 -1.05
CA ARG A 41 -16.49 -6.30 -2.06
C ARG A 41 -17.44 -5.26 -1.48
N LYS A 42 -17.05 -4.68 -0.34
CA LYS A 42 -17.87 -3.70 0.37
C LYS A 42 -18.14 -2.52 -0.55
N ARG A 43 -19.41 -2.18 -0.71
CA ARG A 43 -19.83 -1.02 -1.49
C ARG A 43 -19.35 0.22 -0.75
N VAL A 44 -18.62 1.09 -1.45
CA VAL A 44 -18.22 2.39 -0.89
C VAL A 44 -19.47 3.26 -0.90
N GLU A 45 -19.82 3.79 0.26
CA GLU A 45 -20.95 4.70 0.40
C GLU A 45 -20.61 6.07 -0.19
N TYR A 46 -21.61 6.80 -0.64
CA TYR A 46 -21.37 8.13 -1.22
C TYR A 46 -20.89 9.08 -0.14
N ASP A 47 -19.72 9.67 -0.37
CA ASP A 47 -19.09 10.60 0.56
C ASP A 47 -18.62 11.84 -0.22
N PRO A 48 -19.16 13.04 0.09
CA PRO A 48 -18.80 14.27 -0.61
C PRO A 48 -17.35 14.73 -0.36
N GLU A 49 -16.66 14.25 0.67
CA GLU A 49 -15.25 14.58 0.91
C GLU A 49 -14.30 13.75 0.02
N LEU A 50 -14.77 12.61 -0.49
CA LEU A 50 -14.00 11.74 -1.35
C LEU A 50 -14.09 12.18 -2.82
N PRO A 51 -13.00 12.07 -3.60
CA PRO A 51 -13.01 12.46 -5.01
C PRO A 51 -14.01 11.59 -5.78
N GLY A 52 -14.81 12.24 -6.63
CA GLY A 52 -15.90 11.57 -7.36
C GLY A 52 -17.04 11.06 -6.47
N GLY A 53 -17.16 11.58 -5.24
CA GLY A 53 -18.20 11.18 -4.29
C GLY A 53 -18.04 9.75 -3.78
N GLY A 54 -16.83 9.18 -3.85
CA GLY A 54 -16.57 7.77 -3.51
C GLY A 54 -17.05 6.75 -4.56
N GLN A 55 -17.68 7.19 -5.65
CA GLN A 55 -18.32 6.30 -6.63
C GLN A 55 -17.31 5.59 -7.55
N PHE A 56 -16.24 6.29 -7.96
CA PHE A 56 -15.23 5.75 -8.88
C PHE A 56 -14.03 5.20 -8.12
N TYR A 57 -14.19 4.02 -7.53
CA TYR A 57 -13.17 3.39 -6.70
C TYR A 57 -12.55 2.13 -7.35
N CYS A 58 -11.24 1.96 -7.16
CA CYS A 58 -10.51 0.76 -7.55
C CYS A 58 -10.08 -0.05 -6.31
N TYR A 59 -10.69 -1.23 -6.14
CA TYR A 59 -10.41 -2.15 -5.03
C TYR A 59 -8.96 -2.67 -5.03
N GLU A 60 -8.41 -3.02 -6.20
CA GLU A 60 -7.06 -3.58 -6.34
C GLU A 60 -5.96 -2.61 -5.91
N CYS A 61 -6.18 -1.32 -6.15
CA CYS A 61 -5.20 -0.27 -5.92
C CYS A 61 -5.52 0.59 -4.70
N ASP A 62 -6.70 0.44 -4.10
CA ASP A 62 -7.24 1.26 -3.00
C ASP A 62 -7.20 2.76 -3.31
N ARG A 63 -7.71 3.15 -4.48
CA ARG A 63 -7.69 4.55 -4.95
C ARG A 63 -9.06 5.00 -5.45
N HIS A 64 -9.42 6.22 -5.06
CA HIS A 64 -10.60 6.93 -5.54
C HIS A 64 -10.23 7.83 -6.71
N PHE A 65 -11.13 7.93 -7.68
CA PHE A 65 -10.98 8.73 -8.89
C PHE A 65 -12.14 9.72 -9.02
N ILE A 66 -11.93 10.78 -9.78
CA ILE A 66 -12.90 11.88 -9.93
C ILE A 66 -14.02 11.52 -10.90
N SER A 67 -13.72 10.74 -11.94
CA SER A 67 -14.63 10.42 -13.05
C SER A 67 -14.45 8.98 -13.54
N GLU A 68 -15.46 8.45 -14.24
CA GLU A 68 -15.42 7.09 -14.80
C GLU A 68 -14.33 6.91 -15.86
N ASP A 69 -14.15 7.89 -16.75
CA ASP A 69 -13.13 7.83 -17.80
C ASP A 69 -11.72 7.66 -17.23
N VAL A 70 -11.45 8.33 -16.11
CA VAL A 70 -10.16 8.24 -15.41
C VAL A 70 -9.99 6.86 -14.79
N LEU A 71 -11.06 6.28 -14.23
CA LEU A 71 -11.04 4.92 -13.70
C LEU A 71 -10.79 3.88 -14.82
N ILE A 72 -11.40 4.06 -15.99
CA ILE A 72 -11.18 3.20 -17.16
C ILE A 72 -9.73 3.33 -17.65
N GLY A 73 -9.20 4.56 -17.75
CA GLY A 73 -7.81 4.81 -18.08
C GLY A 73 -6.84 4.17 -17.07
N HIS A 74 -7.16 4.26 -15.79
CA HIS A 74 -6.39 3.61 -14.71
C HIS A 74 -6.36 2.09 -14.88
N ARG A 75 -7.50 1.45 -15.17
CA ARG A 75 -7.58 -0.01 -15.38
C ARG A 75 -6.69 -0.49 -16.54
N LYS A 76 -6.53 0.33 -17.58
CA LYS A 76 -5.65 0.05 -18.72
C LYS A 76 -4.17 0.27 -18.41
N SER A 77 -3.81 0.91 -17.30
CA SER A 77 -2.41 1.21 -16.97
C SER A 77 -1.58 -0.06 -16.69
N SER A 78 -0.27 -0.02 -16.95
CA SER A 78 0.64 -1.14 -16.66
C SER A 78 0.76 -1.42 -15.16
N LEU A 79 0.68 -0.38 -14.32
CA LEU A 79 0.74 -0.50 -12.85
C LEU A 79 -0.46 -1.27 -12.31
N HIS A 80 -1.67 -0.96 -12.77
CA HIS A 80 -2.87 -1.69 -12.37
C HIS A 80 -2.81 -3.16 -12.80
N ARG A 81 -2.37 -3.43 -14.03
CA ARG A 81 -2.19 -4.80 -14.54
C ARG A 81 -1.16 -5.60 -13.74
N LYS A 82 -0.09 -4.97 -13.26
CA LYS A 82 0.87 -5.61 -12.35
C LYS A 82 0.19 -5.94 -11.01
N ARG A 83 -0.58 -5.01 -10.47
CA ARG A 83 -1.25 -5.20 -9.18
C ARG A 83 -2.28 -6.34 -9.21
N ILE A 84 -3.06 -6.46 -10.29
CA ILE A 84 -3.98 -7.59 -10.47
C ILE A 84 -3.24 -8.93 -10.46
N LYS A 85 -2.05 -9.01 -11.08
CA LYS A 85 -1.25 -10.24 -11.08
C LYS A 85 -0.79 -10.60 -9.67
N GLU A 86 -0.27 -9.62 -8.92
CA GLU A 86 0.15 -9.80 -7.52
C GLU A 86 -1.00 -10.25 -6.62
N VAL A 87 -2.21 -9.69 -6.82
CA VAL A 87 -3.40 -10.07 -6.05
C VAL A 87 -3.90 -11.46 -6.45
N ARG A 88 -3.67 -11.92 -7.69
CA ARG A 88 -4.06 -13.26 -8.13
C ARG A 88 -3.15 -14.35 -7.59
N GLU A 89 -1.86 -14.08 -7.44
CA GLU A 89 -0.90 -15.04 -6.87
C GLU A 89 -1.22 -15.32 -5.40
N PRO A 90 -1.12 -16.57 -4.90
CA PRO A 90 -1.35 -16.87 -3.49
C PRO A 90 -0.39 -16.04 -2.62
N ALA A 91 -0.91 -15.44 -1.55
CA ALA A 91 -0.07 -14.61 -0.70
C ALA A 91 0.78 -15.54 0.16
N HIS A 92 2.06 -15.21 0.32
CA HIS A 92 2.94 -15.96 1.19
C HIS A 92 2.41 -15.91 2.63
N SER A 93 2.02 -17.06 3.15
CA SER A 93 1.51 -17.17 4.51
C SER A 93 2.64 -17.52 5.48
N GLN A 94 2.41 -17.29 6.78
CA GLN A 94 3.35 -17.70 7.82
C GLN A 94 3.62 -19.21 7.78
N LYS A 95 2.60 -20.02 7.44
CA LYS A 95 2.73 -21.47 7.30
C LYS A 95 3.70 -21.87 6.19
N ASP A 96 3.72 -21.14 5.07
CA ASP A 96 4.69 -21.37 4.00
C ASP A 96 6.12 -21.12 4.48
N ALA A 97 6.31 -20.10 5.34
CA ALA A 97 7.61 -19.80 5.94
C ALA A 97 8.04 -20.85 6.98
N GLU A 98 7.11 -21.31 7.82
CA GLU A 98 7.36 -22.38 8.80
C GLU A 98 7.75 -23.69 8.09
N TRP A 99 7.01 -24.07 7.05
CA TRP A 99 7.35 -25.21 6.19
C TRP A 99 8.73 -25.08 5.55
N ALA A 100 9.07 -23.89 5.04
CA ALA A 100 10.38 -23.66 4.40
C ALA A 100 11.56 -23.78 5.37
N VAL A 101 11.34 -23.52 6.66
CA VAL A 101 12.34 -23.67 7.74
C VAL A 101 12.28 -25.06 8.40
N GLY A 102 11.33 -25.91 7.99
CA GLY A 102 11.15 -27.26 8.55
C GLY A 102 10.42 -27.28 9.89
N LEU A 103 9.72 -26.21 10.25
CA LEU A 103 8.76 -26.20 11.35
C LEU A 103 7.40 -26.65 10.81
N THR A 104 6.94 -27.82 11.23
CA THR A 104 5.58 -28.34 11.03
C THR A 104 4.71 -28.10 12.24
#